data_AF-A0A4P8WNC0-F1
#
_entry.id   AF-A0A4P8WNC0-F1
#
_cell.length_a   1.000
_cell.length_b   1.000
_cell.length_c   1.000
_cell.angle_alpha   90.00
_cell.angle_beta   90.00
_cell.angle_gamma   90.00
#
_symmetry.space_group_name_H-M   'P 1'
#
loop_
_entity.id
_entity.type
_entity.pdbx_description
1 polymer ?
#
loop_
_entity_poly.entity_id
_entity_poly.type
_entity_poly.pdbx_seq_one_letter_code
_entity_poly.pdbx_strand_id
1 'polypeptide(L)'
;MVQNFRTMVMALLLVSSAMVAGISGTALAQESDYSTAPSDTTTILENMDGSGTEDDPYVITDVYELQAVNANTSSHYVLGNDIDTNSTETWHPQENFTEQIGEYSGTDVGTYELTYAPISELTSVTDTDSGTELNASIVDAENGTIEVEESASAEIEIEYTTSEKIYKGFKPIEFSGSDVGVIDGNGHTINGLYINQPNEFGVGLVTTNDGQITSLNLKNVDITGGEVGAIAGKNAGEISSVSVTGEVTATGDYATAGSVAGVNTNTIKNSYSFASITSNIDAGGFTGLNDGGTVAHSYFAGDVTASDSGQIGPIVGDKAGSVIYTYYDSNVVNVDSDDAKGLTTDEMTGTSAADNMFLDFSSVWETITAEENYATNDGYPILTDNDREAQLVAQDLQVVTYILEVSTVDTDDNPLETTVTVDGQEQTGNTTSFTLEDGEYAIEASADGYSTVGKTVTIDGTDKTLELTLEEEPNGDEEVAGTGGSDGSGYGDIIDALLGAAPAIVVVVLLLVFVFFWPSGGSGGVEP
;
A
#
# COMPACT_ATOMS: atom_id res chain seq x y z
N MET A 1 23.34 -19.67 -46.01
CA MET A 1 23.44 -21.15 -45.95
C MET A 1 23.76 -21.46 -44.50
N VAL A 2 22.77 -21.74 -43.63
CA VAL A 2 22.08 -23.06 -43.48
C VAL A 2 23.13 -24.11 -43.04
N GLN A 3 23.11 -24.72 -41.84
CA GLN A 3 22.23 -24.73 -40.63
C GLN A 3 23.11 -25.24 -39.43
N ASN A 4 22.75 -25.41 -38.13
CA ASN A 4 21.49 -25.45 -37.36
C ASN A 4 21.75 -25.37 -35.81
N PHE A 5 20.78 -24.89 -35.00
CA PHE A 5 20.49 -25.26 -33.57
C PHE A 5 21.56 -25.00 -32.45
N ARG A 6 21.24 -24.94 -31.13
CA ARG A 6 20.06 -24.46 -30.33
C ARG A 6 20.40 -24.55 -28.81
N THR A 7 19.91 -23.60 -27.97
CA THR A 7 19.58 -23.74 -26.52
C THR A 7 20.70 -23.90 -25.44
N MET A 8 20.70 -22.97 -24.46
CA MET A 8 21.14 -22.99 -23.03
C MET A 8 22.49 -23.63 -22.58
N VAL A 9 23.20 -22.94 -21.67
CA VAL A 9 23.18 -23.17 -20.19
C VAL A 9 23.97 -22.04 -19.46
N MET A 10 23.62 -21.79 -18.20
CA MET A 10 24.15 -20.76 -17.28
C MET A 10 25.61 -20.96 -16.80
N ALA A 11 26.07 -19.92 -16.08
CA ALA A 11 27.03 -19.92 -14.97
C ALA A 11 28.54 -19.99 -15.26
N LEU A 12 29.20 -18.84 -15.09
CA LEU A 12 30.46 -18.77 -14.34
C LEU A 12 30.73 -17.34 -13.78
N LEU A 13 30.40 -17.10 -12.51
CA LEU A 13 31.00 -16.03 -11.70
C LEU A 13 31.64 -16.68 -10.47
N LEU A 14 32.87 -16.25 -10.14
CA LEU A 14 33.74 -16.94 -9.19
C LEU A 14 33.85 -16.16 -7.88
N VAL A 15 33.18 -16.64 -6.83
CA VAL A 15 33.39 -16.15 -5.47
C VAL A 15 34.83 -16.41 -5.04
N SER A 16 35.60 -15.33 -4.79
CA SER A 16 36.95 -15.44 -4.24
C SER A 16 36.88 -15.58 -2.71
N SER A 17 37.61 -16.56 -2.16
CA SER A 17 37.43 -16.97 -0.77
C SER A 17 38.40 -16.30 0.21
N ALA A 18 37.88 -15.76 1.31
CA ALA A 18 38.64 -15.44 2.52
C ALA A 18 38.12 -16.30 3.70
N MET A 19 38.93 -17.21 4.22
CA MET A 19 38.54 -18.06 5.35
C MET A 19 38.76 -17.37 6.70
N VAL A 20 37.68 -17.19 7.45
CA VAL A 20 37.71 -17.25 8.93
C VAL A 20 36.72 -18.32 9.36
N ALA A 21 37.13 -19.20 10.27
CA ALA A 21 36.41 -20.45 10.53
C ALA A 21 35.66 -20.44 11.86
N GLY A 22 34.35 -20.73 11.81
CA GLY A 22 33.63 -21.38 12.91
C GLY A 22 32.54 -20.55 13.59
N ILE A 23 31.33 -20.60 13.03
CA ILE A 23 30.06 -20.85 13.75
C ILE A 23 29.20 -21.71 12.80
N SER A 24 28.25 -22.47 13.35
CA SER A 24 27.38 -23.40 12.61
C SER A 24 26.05 -22.77 12.25
N GLY A 25 25.59 -22.97 11.02
CA GLY A 25 24.19 -22.76 10.64
C GLY A 25 23.83 -21.31 10.31
N THR A 26 23.97 -20.94 9.05
CA THR A 26 23.04 -20.03 8.39
C THR A 26 22.47 -20.78 7.19
N ALA A 27 21.14 -20.75 7.04
CA ALA A 27 20.57 -20.93 5.72
C ALA A 27 21.01 -19.72 4.88
N LEU A 28 21.44 -19.94 3.65
CA LEU A 28 21.43 -18.85 2.69
C LEU A 28 19.97 -18.65 2.32
N ALA A 29 19.41 -17.48 2.64
CA ALA A 29 18.11 -17.08 2.13
C ALA A 29 18.21 -17.12 0.60
N GLN A 30 17.50 -18.06 0.00
CA GLN A 30 17.20 -18.02 -1.41
C GLN A 30 16.10 -16.96 -1.55
N GLU A 31 16.26 -16.00 -2.46
CA GLU A 31 15.12 -15.17 -2.88
C GLU A 31 14.03 -16.11 -3.39
N SER A 32 12.96 -16.23 -2.61
CA SER A 32 11.74 -16.91 -3.03
C SER A 32 11.07 -16.04 -4.09
N ASP A 33 10.75 -16.63 -5.23
CA ASP A 33 9.87 -16.00 -6.21
C ASP A 33 8.44 -16.05 -5.62
N TYR A 34 8.05 -15.04 -4.83
CA TYR A 34 6.78 -14.98 -4.10
C TYR A 34 5.55 -14.73 -5.01
N SER A 35 5.70 -14.81 -6.34
CA SER A 35 4.71 -14.40 -7.35
C SER A 35 3.49 -15.32 -7.53
N THR A 36 3.33 -16.38 -6.73
CA THR A 36 2.16 -17.28 -6.82
C THR A 36 1.70 -17.83 -5.48
N ALA A 37 0.40 -17.78 -5.22
CA ALA A 37 -0.24 -18.35 -4.02
C ALA A 37 0.15 -19.82 -3.75
N PRO A 38 0.25 -20.23 -2.47
CA PRO A 38 0.68 -21.57 -2.08
C PRO A 38 -0.41 -22.60 -2.42
N SER A 39 -0.02 -23.69 -3.07
CA SER A 39 -0.95 -24.78 -3.45
C SER A 39 -1.09 -25.89 -2.40
N ASP A 40 -0.34 -25.82 -1.29
CA ASP A 40 -0.38 -26.78 -0.19
C ASP A 40 -0.08 -26.09 1.15
N THR A 41 -1.10 -25.43 1.71
CA THR A 41 -1.05 -24.77 3.02
C THR A 41 -0.85 -25.76 4.18
N THR A 42 -1.31 -27.01 4.04
CA THR A 42 -1.13 -28.04 5.07
C THR A 42 0.34 -28.40 5.25
N THR A 43 1.07 -28.61 4.14
CA THR A 43 2.52 -28.90 4.22
C THR A 43 3.32 -27.71 4.75
N ILE A 44 2.89 -26.46 4.52
CA ILE A 44 3.52 -25.28 5.13
C ILE A 44 3.30 -25.32 6.65
N LEU A 45 2.04 -25.43 7.10
CA LEU A 45 1.67 -25.48 8.52
C LEU A 45 2.39 -26.62 9.28
N GLU A 46 2.55 -27.80 8.68
CA GLU A 46 3.29 -28.94 9.28
C GLU A 46 4.81 -28.68 9.46
N ASN A 47 5.36 -27.61 8.91
CA ASN A 47 6.78 -27.24 9.01
C ASN A 47 7.04 -25.88 9.70
N MET A 48 6.01 -25.14 10.10
CA MET A 48 6.14 -23.90 10.89
C MET A 48 6.74 -24.19 12.28
N ASP A 49 7.44 -23.21 12.86
CA ASP A 49 7.91 -23.30 14.25
C ASP A 49 6.73 -23.22 15.24
N GLY A 50 6.81 -23.97 16.34
CA GLY A 50 5.76 -24.12 17.35
C GLY A 50 4.86 -25.34 17.16
N SER A 51 3.71 -25.39 17.84
CA SER A 51 2.73 -26.49 17.70
C SER A 51 1.26 -26.04 17.65
N GLY A 52 1.02 -24.72 17.53
CA GLY A 52 -0.31 -24.15 17.39
C GLY A 52 -1.18 -24.22 18.64
N THR A 53 -0.58 -24.27 19.83
CA THR A 53 -1.27 -24.34 21.13
C THR A 53 -1.10 -23.05 21.95
N GLU A 54 -1.92 -22.83 22.97
CA GLU A 54 -1.86 -21.62 23.82
C GLU A 54 -0.48 -21.40 24.49
N ASP A 55 0.19 -22.49 24.92
CA ASP A 55 1.53 -22.46 25.53
C ASP A 55 2.68 -22.44 24.49
N ASP A 56 2.39 -22.70 23.21
CA ASP A 56 3.36 -22.94 22.13
C ASP A 56 2.68 -22.70 20.75
N PRO A 57 2.37 -21.43 20.41
CA PRO A 57 1.66 -21.06 19.18
C PRO A 57 2.53 -21.28 17.94
N TYR A 58 1.90 -21.38 16.77
CA TYR A 58 2.63 -21.37 15.50
C TYR A 58 3.19 -19.99 15.22
N VAL A 59 4.48 -19.89 14.92
CA VAL A 59 5.14 -18.64 14.56
C VAL A 59 5.00 -18.38 13.06
N ILE A 60 4.41 -17.26 12.69
CA ILE A 60 4.30 -16.78 11.31
C ILE A 60 5.49 -15.86 11.03
N THR A 61 6.27 -16.15 9.99
CA THR A 61 7.46 -15.37 9.59
C THR A 61 7.47 -14.92 8.13
N ASP A 62 6.63 -15.51 7.27
CA ASP A 62 6.40 -15.03 5.90
C ASP A 62 4.91 -15.06 5.48
N VAL A 63 4.64 -14.58 4.26
CA VAL A 63 3.29 -14.51 3.68
C VAL A 63 2.69 -15.87 3.30
N TYR A 64 3.52 -16.88 3.03
CA TYR A 64 3.05 -18.26 2.80
C TYR A 64 2.61 -18.91 4.11
N GLU A 65 3.32 -18.67 5.21
CA GLU A 65 2.94 -19.06 6.57
C GLU A 65 1.68 -18.34 7.05
N LEU A 66 1.54 -17.04 6.78
CA LEU A 66 0.31 -16.28 7.02
C LEU A 66 -0.87 -16.87 6.22
N GLN A 67 -0.65 -17.21 4.94
CA GLN A 67 -1.68 -17.85 4.13
C GLN A 67 -1.99 -19.29 4.62
N ALA A 68 -1.03 -19.96 5.27
CA ALA A 68 -1.19 -21.32 5.78
C ALA A 68 -2.08 -21.44 7.02
N VAL A 69 -2.43 -20.34 7.70
CA VAL A 69 -3.46 -20.32 8.77
C VAL A 69 -4.79 -20.94 8.31
N ASN A 70 -5.12 -20.82 7.02
CA ASN A 70 -6.28 -21.46 6.37
C ASN A 70 -6.27 -23.01 6.45
N ALA A 71 -5.16 -23.66 6.83
CA ALA A 71 -5.11 -25.11 7.03
C ALA A 71 -5.60 -25.56 8.43
N ASN A 72 -5.60 -24.68 9.45
CA ASN A 72 -6.09 -25.01 10.80
C ASN A 72 -6.42 -23.76 11.64
N THR A 73 -7.60 -23.18 11.43
CA THR A 73 -8.04 -21.97 12.16
C THR A 73 -8.38 -22.21 13.65
N SER A 74 -8.35 -23.46 14.11
CA SER A 74 -8.44 -23.83 15.53
C SER A 74 -7.13 -23.69 16.33
N SER A 75 -6.00 -23.39 15.66
CA SER A 75 -4.70 -23.20 16.33
C SER A 75 -4.44 -21.75 16.75
N HIS A 76 -3.51 -21.60 17.69
CA HIS A 76 -2.98 -20.30 18.10
C HIS A 76 -1.77 -19.93 17.22
N TYR A 77 -1.70 -18.67 16.81
CA TYR A 77 -0.68 -18.11 15.92
C TYR A 77 -0.10 -16.84 16.52
N VAL A 78 1.20 -16.62 16.29
CA VAL A 78 1.92 -15.40 16.68
C VAL A 78 2.82 -14.94 15.53
N LEU A 79 2.91 -13.64 15.27
CA LEU A 79 3.91 -13.12 14.31
C LEU A 79 5.30 -13.07 14.96
N GLY A 80 6.32 -13.54 14.23
CA GLY A 80 7.73 -13.51 14.66
C GLY A 80 8.53 -12.32 14.12
N ASN A 81 7.96 -11.60 13.15
CA ASN A 81 8.49 -10.43 12.47
C ASN A 81 7.35 -9.74 11.70
N ASP A 82 7.66 -8.58 11.11
CA ASP A 82 6.79 -7.93 10.14
C ASP A 82 6.73 -8.74 8.83
N ILE A 83 5.53 -8.81 8.23
CA ILE A 83 5.21 -9.62 7.05
C ILE A 83 4.89 -8.69 5.88
N ASP A 84 5.70 -8.74 4.81
CA ASP A 84 5.33 -8.06 3.57
C ASP A 84 4.45 -8.93 2.68
N THR A 85 3.32 -8.38 2.25
CA THR A 85 2.30 -9.05 1.45
C THR A 85 2.05 -8.39 0.09
N ASN A 86 2.83 -7.36 -0.29
CA ASN A 86 2.83 -6.75 -1.64
C ASN A 86 2.87 -7.82 -2.76
N SER A 87 3.67 -8.88 -2.58
CA SER A 87 3.78 -9.99 -3.56
C SER A 87 2.45 -10.70 -3.88
N THR A 88 1.45 -10.59 -2.99
CA THR A 88 0.11 -11.17 -3.17
C THR A 88 -0.74 -10.45 -4.19
N GLU A 89 -0.40 -9.23 -4.63
CA GLU A 89 -1.07 -8.52 -5.73
C GLU A 89 -1.22 -9.39 -7.00
N THR A 90 -0.29 -10.32 -7.23
CA THR A 90 -0.27 -11.22 -8.39
C THR A 90 -0.90 -12.60 -8.13
N TRP A 91 -1.51 -12.80 -6.96
CA TRP A 91 -2.09 -14.08 -6.56
C TRP A 91 -3.52 -14.29 -7.09
N HIS A 92 -3.89 -15.57 -7.19
CA HIS A 92 -5.19 -16.04 -7.65
C HIS A 92 -5.71 -15.37 -8.97
N PRO A 93 -4.93 -15.41 -10.07
CA PRO A 93 -5.35 -14.85 -11.36
C PRO A 93 -6.58 -15.53 -11.95
N GLN A 94 -7.51 -14.73 -12.45
CA GLN A 94 -8.72 -15.14 -13.16
C GLN A 94 -8.89 -14.34 -14.47
N GLU A 95 -9.47 -14.99 -15.47
CA GLU A 95 -9.76 -14.43 -16.81
C GLU A 95 -11.20 -14.74 -17.26
N ASN A 96 -11.97 -15.48 -16.44
CA ASN A 96 -13.30 -16.02 -16.73
C ASN A 96 -14.17 -15.78 -15.49
N PHE A 97 -15.36 -15.23 -15.67
CA PHE A 97 -16.24 -14.80 -14.58
C PHE A 97 -17.69 -15.21 -14.86
N THR A 98 -18.45 -15.41 -13.78
CA THR A 98 -19.89 -15.64 -13.81
C THR A 98 -20.53 -14.63 -12.86
N GLU A 99 -21.52 -13.89 -13.35
CA GLU A 99 -22.15 -12.78 -12.63
C GLU A 99 -23.68 -12.85 -12.82
N GLN A 100 -24.45 -12.48 -11.79
CA GLN A 100 -25.91 -12.52 -11.84
C GLN A 100 -26.45 -11.09 -11.66
N ILE A 101 -27.33 -10.67 -12.58
CA ILE A 101 -27.88 -9.31 -12.64
C ILE A 101 -29.42 -9.31 -12.67
N GLY A 102 -30.02 -8.21 -12.20
CA GLY A 102 -31.47 -8.00 -12.21
C GLY A 102 -32.17 -8.40 -10.90
N GLU A 103 -33.49 -8.58 -10.96
CA GLU A 103 -34.28 -9.07 -9.82
C GLU A 103 -34.87 -10.46 -10.11
N TYR A 104 -35.14 -11.23 -9.04
CA TYR A 104 -36.08 -12.38 -9.03
C TYR A 104 -37.47 -12.11 -9.67
N SER A 105 -37.82 -10.85 -9.96
CA SER A 105 -39.09 -10.47 -10.63
C SER A 105 -39.00 -10.38 -12.16
N GLY A 106 -37.79 -10.47 -12.72
CA GLY A 106 -37.47 -10.31 -14.14
C GLY A 106 -36.47 -9.18 -14.38
N THR A 107 -35.94 -9.12 -15.60
CA THR A 107 -34.96 -8.12 -16.02
C THR A 107 -35.42 -7.48 -17.34
N ASP A 108 -35.49 -6.16 -17.40
CA ASP A 108 -35.94 -5.43 -18.59
C ASP A 108 -34.82 -5.24 -19.61
N VAL A 109 -35.18 -4.93 -20.87
CA VAL A 109 -34.20 -4.59 -21.93
C VAL A 109 -33.44 -3.32 -21.54
N GLY A 110 -32.11 -3.39 -21.45
CA GLY A 110 -31.32 -2.30 -20.87
C GLY A 110 -29.81 -2.49 -20.90
N THR A 111 -29.12 -1.49 -20.37
CA THR A 111 -27.65 -1.42 -20.26
C THR A 111 -27.23 -1.79 -18.84
N TYR A 112 -26.18 -2.60 -18.70
CA TYR A 112 -25.65 -3.10 -17.44
C TYR A 112 -24.13 -2.96 -17.41
N GLU A 113 -23.56 -2.75 -16.23
CA GLU A 113 -22.12 -2.70 -15.99
C GLU A 113 -21.73 -4.00 -15.25
N LEU A 114 -20.77 -4.75 -15.78
CA LEU A 114 -20.24 -5.96 -15.17
C LEU A 114 -19.06 -5.63 -14.27
N THR A 115 -18.89 -6.39 -13.20
CA THR A 115 -17.95 -6.11 -12.10
C THR A 115 -16.48 -6.14 -12.53
N TYR A 116 -16.12 -6.91 -13.56
CA TYR A 116 -14.74 -7.05 -14.02
C TYR A 116 -14.54 -6.59 -15.47
N ALA A 117 -13.55 -5.72 -15.68
CA ALA A 117 -13.24 -5.08 -16.95
C ALA A 117 -11.71 -4.98 -17.16
N PRO A 118 -11.22 -4.88 -18.41
CA PRO A 118 -11.98 -4.83 -19.66
C PRO A 118 -12.52 -6.21 -20.09
N ILE A 119 -13.72 -6.26 -20.69
CA ILE A 119 -14.34 -7.48 -21.22
C ILE A 119 -13.73 -7.84 -22.60
N SER A 120 -13.45 -9.12 -22.84
CA SER A 120 -13.00 -9.64 -24.14
C SER A 120 -14.09 -10.41 -24.91
N GLU A 121 -14.90 -11.23 -24.24
CA GLU A 121 -15.97 -12.04 -24.85
C GLU A 121 -17.09 -12.31 -23.84
N LEU A 122 -18.35 -12.28 -24.29
CA LEU A 122 -19.48 -12.84 -23.54
C LEU A 122 -19.64 -14.30 -23.97
N THR A 123 -19.53 -15.22 -23.01
CA THR A 123 -19.57 -16.67 -23.24
C THR A 123 -21.01 -17.19 -23.27
N SER A 124 -21.86 -16.71 -22.36
CA SER A 124 -23.32 -16.91 -22.40
C SER A 124 -24.05 -15.86 -21.56
N VAL A 125 -25.30 -15.57 -21.93
CA VAL A 125 -26.22 -14.68 -21.19
C VAL A 125 -27.56 -15.40 -21.08
N THR A 126 -27.90 -15.92 -19.89
CA THR A 126 -29.00 -16.89 -19.69
C THR A 126 -30.03 -16.40 -18.67
N ASP A 127 -31.31 -16.47 -19.04
CA ASP A 127 -32.45 -16.34 -18.11
C ASP A 127 -32.51 -17.54 -17.13
N THR A 128 -32.47 -17.26 -15.83
CA THR A 128 -32.27 -18.29 -14.78
C THR A 128 -33.49 -19.19 -14.48
N ASP A 129 -34.74 -18.75 -14.72
CA ASP A 129 -35.95 -19.59 -14.50
C ASP A 129 -36.20 -20.53 -15.69
N SER A 130 -36.00 -20.03 -16.92
CA SER A 130 -36.29 -20.77 -18.15
C SER A 130 -35.08 -21.52 -18.72
N GLY A 131 -33.85 -21.13 -18.38
CA GLY A 131 -32.62 -21.63 -18.99
C GLY A 131 -32.50 -21.24 -20.47
N THR A 132 -32.98 -20.04 -20.83
CA THR A 132 -33.00 -19.54 -22.21
C THR A 132 -31.86 -18.56 -22.43
N GLU A 133 -31.04 -18.82 -23.45
CA GLU A 133 -30.02 -17.86 -23.94
C GLU A 133 -30.70 -16.60 -24.50
N LEU A 134 -30.27 -15.43 -24.03
CA LEU A 134 -30.76 -14.11 -24.40
C LEU A 134 -29.80 -13.42 -25.37
N ASN A 135 -30.31 -12.59 -26.26
CA ASN A 135 -29.44 -11.74 -27.09
C ASN A 135 -28.88 -10.57 -26.25
N ALA A 136 -27.56 -10.40 -26.26
CA ALA A 136 -26.85 -9.30 -25.60
C ALA A 136 -25.57 -8.93 -26.37
N SER A 137 -25.01 -7.74 -26.12
CA SER A 137 -23.76 -7.27 -26.74
C SER A 137 -22.94 -6.39 -25.82
N ILE A 138 -21.61 -6.33 -26.05
CA ILE A 138 -20.71 -5.43 -25.33
C ILE A 138 -20.83 -4.02 -25.94
N VAL A 139 -21.13 -3.02 -25.11
CA VAL A 139 -21.29 -1.61 -25.48
C VAL A 139 -19.99 -0.84 -25.27
N ASP A 140 -19.35 -1.03 -24.11
CA ASP A 140 -18.04 -0.50 -23.79
C ASP A 140 -17.23 -1.58 -23.06
N ALA A 141 -16.25 -2.13 -23.78
CA ALA A 141 -15.40 -3.19 -23.25
C ALA A 141 -14.53 -2.71 -22.08
N GLU A 142 -14.05 -1.47 -22.11
CA GLU A 142 -13.10 -0.93 -21.13
C GLU A 142 -13.77 -0.66 -19.76
N ASN A 143 -15.05 -0.31 -19.77
CA ASN A 143 -15.84 0.02 -18.58
C ASN A 143 -16.88 -1.07 -18.22
N GLY A 144 -16.67 -2.32 -18.68
CA GLY A 144 -17.53 -3.46 -18.32
C GLY A 144 -18.97 -3.40 -18.85
N THR A 145 -19.29 -2.48 -19.77
CA THR A 145 -20.67 -2.14 -20.11
C THR A 145 -21.25 -3.02 -21.23
N ILE A 146 -22.42 -3.62 -20.99
CA ILE A 146 -23.18 -4.45 -21.94
C ILE A 146 -24.61 -3.91 -22.16
N GLU A 147 -25.26 -4.33 -23.25
CA GLU A 147 -26.70 -4.14 -23.50
C GLU A 147 -27.37 -5.50 -23.70
N VAL A 148 -28.40 -5.77 -22.91
CA VAL A 148 -29.26 -6.97 -23.03
C VAL A 148 -30.48 -6.59 -23.88
N GLU A 149 -30.66 -7.25 -25.02
CA GLU A 149 -31.67 -6.91 -26.04
C GLU A 149 -33.05 -7.55 -25.77
N GLU A 150 -33.15 -8.51 -24.86
CA GLU A 150 -34.36 -9.30 -24.59
C GLU A 150 -34.68 -9.40 -23.09
N SER A 151 -35.95 -9.14 -22.71
CA SER A 151 -36.39 -9.20 -21.31
C SER A 151 -36.32 -10.62 -20.74
N ALA A 152 -35.75 -10.76 -19.54
CA ALA A 152 -35.76 -11.99 -18.75
C ALA A 152 -36.96 -12.07 -17.80
N SER A 153 -37.34 -13.29 -17.46
CA SER A 153 -38.40 -13.67 -16.53
C SER A 153 -37.95 -13.82 -15.08
N ALA A 154 -36.63 -13.82 -14.85
CA ALA A 154 -35.96 -13.77 -13.55
C ALA A 154 -34.63 -12.98 -13.69
N GLU A 155 -33.68 -13.26 -12.80
CA GLU A 155 -32.29 -12.79 -12.86
C GLU A 155 -31.59 -13.39 -14.10
N ILE A 156 -30.58 -12.70 -14.61
CA ILE A 156 -29.77 -13.14 -15.75
C ILE A 156 -28.39 -13.57 -15.25
N GLU A 157 -27.98 -14.78 -15.62
CA GLU A 157 -26.63 -15.28 -15.40
C GLU A 157 -25.76 -15.01 -16.64
N ILE A 158 -24.59 -14.40 -16.41
CA ILE A 158 -23.66 -13.95 -17.45
C ILE A 158 -22.32 -14.62 -17.23
N GLU A 159 -21.91 -15.50 -18.15
CA GLU A 159 -20.54 -15.99 -18.23
C GLU A 159 -19.76 -15.09 -19.21
N TYR A 160 -18.61 -14.57 -18.79
CA TYR A 160 -17.77 -13.69 -19.61
C TYR A 160 -16.27 -13.85 -19.34
N THR A 161 -15.45 -13.32 -20.24
CA THR A 161 -13.98 -13.28 -20.09
C THR A 161 -13.46 -11.86 -20.17
N THR A 162 -12.35 -11.58 -19.48
CA THR A 162 -11.64 -10.29 -19.55
C THR A 162 -10.53 -10.28 -20.61
N SER A 163 -10.02 -9.11 -20.98
CA SER A 163 -8.87 -8.95 -21.89
C SER A 163 -7.53 -9.22 -21.20
N GLU A 164 -7.46 -8.94 -19.91
CA GLU A 164 -6.31 -9.12 -19.04
C GLU A 164 -6.70 -9.91 -17.78
N LYS A 165 -5.71 -10.33 -16.98
CA LYS A 165 -5.93 -11.07 -15.74
C LYS A 165 -6.37 -10.15 -14.62
N ILE A 166 -7.49 -10.47 -13.98
CA ILE A 166 -7.82 -9.92 -12.66
C ILE A 166 -7.18 -10.83 -11.61
N TYR A 167 -6.39 -10.25 -10.72
CA TYR A 167 -5.82 -10.95 -9.58
C TYR A 167 -6.72 -10.72 -8.36
N LYS A 168 -6.90 -11.73 -7.51
CA LYS A 168 -7.78 -11.64 -6.33
C LYS A 168 -7.05 -11.28 -5.04
N GLY A 169 -5.72 -11.23 -5.09
CA GLY A 169 -4.88 -10.90 -3.95
C GLY A 169 -4.63 -12.07 -3.00
N PHE A 170 -4.33 -11.75 -1.74
CA PHE A 170 -4.32 -12.71 -0.64
C PHE A 170 -5.71 -13.34 -0.48
N LYS A 171 -5.78 -14.66 -0.20
CA LYS A 171 -7.07 -15.30 0.09
C LYS A 171 -7.39 -15.13 1.58
N PRO A 172 -8.52 -14.47 1.95
CA PRO A 172 -8.98 -14.35 3.33
C PRO A 172 -8.92 -15.66 4.13
N ILE A 173 -8.61 -15.54 5.41
CA ILE A 173 -8.55 -16.68 6.35
C ILE A 173 -9.96 -17.01 6.84
N GLU A 174 -10.36 -18.28 6.72
CA GLU A 174 -11.68 -18.79 7.15
C GLU A 174 -11.77 -18.97 8.68
N PHE A 175 -11.51 -17.90 9.45
CA PHE A 175 -11.32 -17.88 10.91
C PHE A 175 -12.64 -18.00 11.74
N SER A 176 -13.54 -18.87 11.27
CA SER A 176 -14.91 -19.06 11.78
C SER A 176 -15.13 -20.46 12.35
N GLY A 177 -16.02 -20.59 13.34
CA GLY A 177 -16.37 -21.86 13.97
C GLY A 177 -16.59 -21.80 15.48
N SER A 178 -16.83 -22.95 16.11
CA SER A 178 -17.03 -23.07 17.57
C SER A 178 -15.73 -23.15 18.38
N ASP A 179 -14.63 -23.50 17.72
CA ASP A 179 -13.34 -23.81 18.30
C ASP A 179 -12.26 -23.13 17.44
N VAL A 180 -12.26 -21.79 17.43
CA VAL A 180 -11.29 -20.94 16.73
C VAL A 180 -10.22 -20.45 17.70
N GLY A 181 -8.98 -20.35 17.24
CA GLY A 181 -7.83 -19.98 18.06
C GLY A 181 -7.61 -18.47 18.20
N VAL A 182 -6.35 -18.06 18.09
CA VAL A 182 -5.88 -16.68 18.27
C VAL A 182 -4.91 -16.32 17.16
N ILE A 183 -4.99 -15.10 16.64
CA ILE A 183 -3.94 -14.46 15.84
C ILE A 183 -3.38 -13.29 16.66
N ASP A 184 -2.20 -13.47 17.22
CA ASP A 184 -1.47 -12.43 17.95
C ASP A 184 -0.42 -11.81 17.02
N GLY A 185 -0.55 -10.52 16.74
CA GLY A 185 0.47 -9.78 15.99
C GLY A 185 1.76 -9.59 16.77
N ASN A 186 1.78 -9.77 18.11
CA ASN A 186 2.95 -9.55 18.96
C ASN A 186 3.60 -8.17 18.73
N GLY A 187 2.79 -7.20 18.30
CA GLY A 187 3.15 -5.85 17.93
C GLY A 187 3.62 -5.63 16.48
N HIS A 188 3.76 -6.68 15.69
CA HIS A 188 4.26 -6.64 14.31
C HIS A 188 3.28 -6.07 13.29
N THR A 189 3.82 -5.78 12.11
CA THR A 189 3.13 -5.19 10.97
C THR A 189 2.92 -6.21 9.85
N ILE A 190 1.70 -6.27 9.29
CA ILE A 190 1.45 -6.83 7.96
C ILE A 190 1.35 -5.65 6.99
N ASN A 191 2.21 -5.62 5.98
CA ASN A 191 2.30 -4.54 4.99
C ASN A 191 1.72 -4.98 3.63
N GLY A 192 1.01 -4.10 2.92
CA GLY A 192 0.66 -4.32 1.51
C GLY A 192 -0.44 -5.36 1.29
N LEU A 193 -1.41 -5.46 2.20
CA LEU A 193 -2.46 -6.48 2.13
C LEU A 193 -3.47 -6.15 1.03
N TYR A 194 -3.23 -6.71 -0.16
CA TYR A 194 -4.11 -6.58 -1.32
C TYR A 194 -5.16 -7.70 -1.36
N ILE A 195 -6.45 -7.33 -1.47
CA ILE A 195 -7.56 -8.28 -1.68
C ILE A 195 -8.61 -7.64 -2.60
N ASN A 196 -8.90 -8.28 -3.75
CA ASN A 196 -9.80 -7.74 -4.77
C ASN A 196 -10.95 -8.72 -5.04
N GLN A 197 -12.00 -8.64 -4.24
CA GLN A 197 -13.20 -9.49 -4.31
C GLN A 197 -14.49 -8.64 -4.21
N PRO A 198 -14.71 -7.66 -5.11
CA PRO A 198 -15.94 -6.88 -5.15
C PRO A 198 -17.18 -7.78 -5.22
N ASN A 199 -18.25 -7.33 -4.56
CA ASN A 199 -19.51 -8.03 -4.28
C ASN A 199 -19.44 -9.27 -3.37
N GLU A 200 -18.26 -9.80 -3.00
CA GLU A 200 -18.17 -10.91 -2.05
C GLU A 200 -18.38 -10.44 -0.59
N PHE A 201 -18.97 -11.31 0.22
CA PHE A 201 -19.21 -11.06 1.64
C PHE A 201 -18.10 -11.66 2.51
N GLY A 202 -17.71 -10.95 3.56
CA GLY A 202 -16.67 -11.42 4.47
C GLY A 202 -15.27 -11.21 3.88
N VAL A 203 -14.93 -9.97 3.48
CA VAL A 203 -13.64 -9.62 2.88
C VAL A 203 -12.75 -8.87 3.89
N GLY A 204 -11.50 -9.31 4.03
CA GLY A 204 -10.53 -8.83 5.01
C GLY A 204 -9.41 -9.87 5.21
N LEU A 205 -8.48 -9.62 6.13
CA LEU A 205 -7.47 -10.63 6.52
C LEU A 205 -8.12 -11.95 6.94
N VAL A 206 -9.24 -11.89 7.68
CA VAL A 206 -10.14 -13.03 7.93
C VAL A 206 -11.54 -12.78 7.35
N THR A 207 -12.26 -13.82 6.95
CA THR A 207 -13.64 -13.69 6.43
C THR A 207 -14.63 -13.35 7.53
N THR A 208 -14.53 -14.10 8.64
CA THR A 208 -15.22 -13.86 9.90
C THR A 208 -14.25 -14.19 11.02
N ASN A 209 -14.14 -13.33 12.02
CA ASN A 209 -13.45 -13.61 13.27
C ASN A 209 -14.46 -14.17 14.29
N ASP A 210 -14.41 -15.46 14.59
CA ASP A 210 -15.09 -16.04 15.78
C ASP A 210 -14.13 -16.18 16.99
N GLY A 211 -12.83 -15.93 16.80
CA GLY A 211 -11.77 -16.10 17.81
C GLY A 211 -11.29 -14.79 18.43
N GLN A 212 -9.96 -14.63 18.53
CA GLN A 212 -9.31 -13.40 18.98
C GLN A 212 -8.24 -12.96 17.97
N ILE A 213 -8.22 -11.67 17.62
CA ILE A 213 -7.15 -11.05 16.84
C ILE A 213 -6.62 -9.86 17.64
N THR A 214 -5.31 -9.84 17.94
CA THR A 214 -4.76 -8.80 18.82
C THR A 214 -3.39 -8.28 18.39
N SER A 215 -3.03 -7.09 18.86
CA SER A 215 -1.64 -6.58 18.90
C SER A 215 -0.98 -6.51 17.51
N LEU A 216 -1.74 -6.05 16.50
CA LEU A 216 -1.40 -6.18 15.08
C LEU A 216 -1.54 -4.84 14.35
N ASN A 217 -0.52 -4.46 13.58
CA ASN A 217 -0.62 -3.32 12.66
C ASN A 217 -0.90 -3.82 11.25
N LEU A 218 -1.94 -3.31 10.58
CA LEU A 218 -2.11 -3.43 9.13
C LEU A 218 -1.68 -2.13 8.47
N LYS A 219 -0.62 -2.18 7.65
CA LYS A 219 -0.07 -1.01 6.95
C LYS A 219 -0.33 -1.13 5.45
N ASN A 220 -0.73 -0.04 4.83
CA ASN A 220 -0.90 0.08 3.38
C ASN A 220 -1.76 -1.05 2.78
N VAL A 221 -2.95 -1.28 3.35
CA VAL A 221 -3.91 -2.24 2.78
C VAL A 221 -4.58 -1.67 1.52
N ASP A 222 -5.02 -2.54 0.62
CA ASP A 222 -5.92 -2.22 -0.49
C ASP A 222 -6.94 -3.36 -0.61
N ILE A 223 -8.12 -3.16 -0.03
CA ILE A 223 -9.10 -4.23 0.19
C ILE A 223 -10.45 -3.81 -0.36
N THR A 224 -10.81 -4.39 -1.50
CA THR A 224 -12.09 -4.22 -2.18
C THR A 224 -13.00 -5.43 -1.96
N GLY A 225 -14.22 -5.20 -1.46
CA GLY A 225 -15.20 -6.24 -1.15
C GLY A 225 -16.67 -5.80 -1.28
N GLY A 226 -17.60 -6.60 -0.78
CA GLY A 226 -18.99 -6.23 -0.51
C GLY A 226 -19.23 -5.92 0.98
N GLU A 227 -19.07 -6.92 1.84
CA GLU A 227 -18.95 -6.73 3.30
C GLU A 227 -17.47 -6.79 3.69
N VAL A 228 -16.88 -5.65 4.05
CA VAL A 228 -15.42 -5.49 4.06
C VAL A 228 -14.87 -4.72 5.26
N GLY A 229 -13.77 -5.23 5.82
CA GLY A 229 -12.91 -4.48 6.74
C GLY A 229 -11.55 -5.16 6.88
N ALA A 230 -10.49 -4.38 7.12
CA ALA A 230 -9.13 -4.86 6.85
C ALA A 230 -8.71 -6.04 7.75
N ILE A 231 -9.13 -6.04 9.01
CA ILE A 231 -8.89 -7.17 9.93
C ILE A 231 -9.87 -8.32 9.65
N ALA A 232 -11.17 -8.02 9.54
CA ALA A 232 -12.19 -9.04 9.33
C ALA A 232 -13.37 -8.50 8.52
N GLY A 233 -13.88 -9.24 7.53
CA GLY A 233 -15.17 -8.87 6.91
C GLY A 233 -16.29 -8.81 7.96
N LYS A 234 -16.32 -9.80 8.85
CA LYS A 234 -17.19 -9.83 10.04
C LYS A 234 -16.44 -10.09 11.35
N ASN A 235 -16.73 -9.33 12.39
CA ASN A 235 -16.29 -9.61 13.75
C ASN A 235 -17.41 -10.18 14.64
N ALA A 236 -17.24 -11.42 15.11
CA ALA A 236 -18.09 -12.09 16.09
C ALA A 236 -17.33 -12.52 17.37
N GLY A 237 -16.00 -12.50 17.33
CA GLY A 237 -15.09 -12.68 18.47
C GLY A 237 -14.61 -11.35 19.06
N GLU A 238 -13.33 -11.28 19.42
CA GLU A 238 -12.70 -10.05 19.91
C GLU A 238 -11.56 -9.59 18.98
N ILE A 239 -11.49 -8.27 18.75
CA ILE A 239 -10.37 -7.60 18.10
C ILE A 239 -9.83 -6.52 19.05
N SER A 240 -8.51 -6.49 19.31
CA SER A 240 -7.92 -5.50 20.21
C SER A 240 -6.49 -5.09 19.91
N SER A 241 -6.07 -3.89 20.34
CA SER A 241 -4.68 -3.42 20.13
C SER A 241 -4.26 -3.48 18.65
N VAL A 242 -5.15 -3.05 17.75
CA VAL A 242 -4.90 -3.04 16.29
C VAL A 242 -4.84 -1.63 15.72
N SER A 243 -3.99 -1.46 14.71
CA SER A 243 -3.93 -0.26 13.86
C SER A 243 -4.16 -0.60 12.39
N VAL A 244 -4.71 0.34 11.62
CA VAL A 244 -4.95 0.17 10.16
C VAL A 244 -4.60 1.44 9.38
N THR A 245 -3.85 1.30 8.28
CA THR A 245 -3.67 2.31 7.22
C THR A 245 -3.84 1.69 5.83
N GLY A 246 -4.18 2.52 4.83
CA GLY A 246 -4.48 2.07 3.46
C GLY A 246 -5.90 2.44 3.01
N GLU A 247 -6.44 1.71 2.04
CA GLU A 247 -7.78 1.89 1.48
C GLU A 247 -8.67 0.65 1.70
N VAL A 248 -9.93 0.87 2.07
CA VAL A 248 -10.95 -0.16 2.25
C VAL A 248 -12.23 0.26 1.54
N THR A 249 -12.63 -0.50 0.51
CA THR A 249 -13.66 -0.10 -0.45
C THR A 249 -14.77 -1.16 -0.59
N ALA A 250 -16.02 -0.80 -0.27
CA ALA A 250 -17.20 -1.65 -0.43
C ALA A 250 -18.02 -1.33 -1.67
N THR A 251 -18.40 -2.37 -2.40
CA THR A 251 -19.11 -2.32 -3.69
C THR A 251 -20.34 -3.25 -3.69
N GLY A 252 -21.20 -3.10 -4.70
CA GLY A 252 -22.44 -3.90 -4.84
C GLY A 252 -23.61 -3.45 -3.96
N ASP A 253 -24.73 -4.18 -4.05
CA ASP A 253 -26.05 -3.84 -3.48
C ASP A 253 -26.16 -3.98 -1.95
N TYR A 254 -25.10 -4.45 -1.29
CA TYR A 254 -25.03 -4.66 0.16
C TYR A 254 -23.72 -4.11 0.76
N ALA A 255 -23.11 -3.13 0.07
CA ALA A 255 -21.82 -2.55 0.43
C ALA A 255 -21.77 -2.02 1.87
N THR A 256 -20.91 -2.61 2.71
CA THR A 256 -20.68 -2.13 4.08
C THR A 256 -19.19 -2.16 4.42
N ALA A 257 -18.62 -1.00 4.76
CA ALA A 257 -17.18 -0.79 4.92
C ALA A 257 -16.81 -0.19 6.28
N GLY A 258 -15.73 -0.69 6.87
CA GLY A 258 -15.02 0.01 7.94
C GLY A 258 -13.61 -0.53 8.16
N SER A 259 -12.71 0.30 8.72
CA SER A 259 -11.27 -0.02 8.76
C SER A 259 -10.95 -1.36 9.42
N VAL A 260 -11.66 -1.71 10.49
CA VAL A 260 -11.42 -2.95 11.23
C VAL A 260 -12.38 -4.05 10.81
N ALA A 261 -13.67 -3.76 10.65
CA ALA A 261 -14.63 -4.75 10.17
C ALA A 261 -15.77 -4.19 9.31
N GLY A 262 -16.30 -4.97 8.37
CA GLY A 262 -17.54 -4.63 7.66
C GLY A 262 -18.72 -4.66 8.62
N VAL A 263 -18.96 -5.83 9.21
CA VAL A 263 -19.99 -6.05 10.25
C VAL A 263 -19.36 -6.39 11.59
N ASN A 264 -19.73 -5.69 12.66
CA ASN A 264 -19.34 -6.02 14.03
C ASN A 264 -20.53 -6.44 14.90
N THR A 265 -20.54 -7.71 15.32
CA THR A 265 -21.53 -8.27 16.27
C THR A 265 -20.98 -8.48 17.68
N ASN A 266 -19.69 -8.22 17.91
CA ASN A 266 -19.05 -8.38 19.22
C ASN A 266 -18.06 -7.23 19.48
N THR A 267 -16.81 -7.49 19.87
CA THR A 267 -15.97 -6.46 20.54
C THR A 267 -14.79 -6.04 19.69
N ILE A 268 -14.65 -4.72 19.47
CA ILE A 268 -13.46 -4.05 18.94
C ILE A 268 -13.02 -3.03 19.99
N LYS A 269 -11.78 -3.09 20.48
CA LYS A 269 -11.32 -2.22 21.58
C LYS A 269 -9.84 -1.85 21.52
N ASN A 270 -9.47 -0.70 22.10
CA ASN A 270 -8.06 -0.25 22.16
C ASN A 270 -7.43 -0.24 20.75
N SER A 271 -8.08 0.41 19.78
CA SER A 271 -7.67 0.36 18.38
C SER A 271 -7.62 1.75 17.76
N TYR A 272 -6.88 1.92 16.68
CA TYR A 272 -6.96 3.14 15.87
C TYR A 272 -6.88 2.87 14.36
N SER A 273 -7.24 3.87 13.55
CA SER A 273 -7.09 3.79 12.11
C SER A 273 -6.94 5.17 11.46
N PHE A 274 -6.06 5.21 10.44
CA PHE A 274 -5.92 6.29 9.47
C PHE A 274 -6.35 5.86 8.05
N ALA A 275 -6.89 4.65 7.89
CA ALA A 275 -7.34 4.14 6.59
C ALA A 275 -8.49 4.97 5.99
N SER A 276 -8.47 5.13 4.67
CA SER A 276 -9.53 5.73 3.88
C SER A 276 -10.64 4.70 3.61
N ILE A 277 -11.88 5.06 3.91
CA ILE A 277 -13.03 4.15 3.81
C ILE A 277 -14.00 4.65 2.72
N THR A 278 -14.30 3.79 1.74
CA THR A 278 -15.28 4.06 0.67
C THR A 278 -16.39 2.99 0.69
N SER A 279 -17.65 3.38 0.51
CA SER A 279 -18.77 2.42 0.40
C SER A 279 -19.89 2.87 -0.53
N ASN A 280 -20.49 1.94 -1.28
CA ASN A 280 -21.73 2.25 -2.00
C ASN A 280 -22.93 2.48 -1.06
N ILE A 281 -22.93 1.93 0.17
CA ILE A 281 -24.06 2.09 1.11
C ILE A 281 -23.57 2.53 2.49
N ASP A 282 -23.21 1.61 3.40
CA ASP A 282 -22.86 1.98 4.78
C ASP A 282 -21.33 2.11 4.94
N ALA A 283 -20.86 3.23 5.48
CA ALA A 283 -19.45 3.50 5.75
C ALA A 283 -19.26 4.01 7.18
N GLY A 284 -18.36 3.36 7.93
CA GLY A 284 -17.97 3.81 9.27
C GLY A 284 -16.48 3.69 9.50
N GLY A 285 -15.87 4.68 10.15
CA GLY A 285 -14.43 4.71 10.38
C GLY A 285 -13.86 3.42 11.00
N PHE A 286 -14.61 2.75 11.87
CA PHE A 286 -14.29 1.39 12.35
C PHE A 286 -15.13 0.29 11.72
N THR A 287 -16.44 0.52 11.57
CA THR A 287 -17.38 -0.51 11.13
C THR A 287 -18.48 0.02 10.24
N GLY A 288 -18.76 -0.63 9.11
CA GLY A 288 -19.91 -0.29 8.27
C GLY A 288 -21.23 -0.49 9.03
N LEU A 289 -21.43 -1.67 9.62
CA LEU A 289 -22.57 -2.01 10.47
C LEU A 289 -22.11 -2.53 11.84
N ASN A 290 -22.61 -1.97 12.93
CA ASN A 290 -22.40 -2.47 14.29
C ASN A 290 -23.70 -3.12 14.81
N ASP A 291 -23.95 -4.38 14.42
CA ASP A 291 -25.15 -5.13 14.82
C ASP A 291 -25.02 -5.71 16.24
N GLY A 292 -25.34 -4.87 17.24
CA GLY A 292 -25.34 -5.25 18.66
C GLY A 292 -23.95 -5.36 19.31
N GLY A 293 -22.87 -5.23 18.52
CA GLY A 293 -21.49 -5.19 19.00
C GLY A 293 -21.13 -3.93 19.81
N THR A 294 -19.85 -3.82 20.16
CA THR A 294 -19.26 -2.68 20.89
C THR A 294 -17.92 -2.29 20.27
N VAL A 295 -17.76 -1.00 19.92
CA VAL A 295 -16.48 -0.36 19.61
C VAL A 295 -16.09 0.52 20.80
N ALA A 296 -14.93 0.32 21.45
CA ALA A 296 -14.61 1.07 22.68
C ALA A 296 -13.13 1.40 22.91
N HIS A 297 -12.86 2.56 23.54
CA HIS A 297 -11.51 3.05 23.84
C HIS A 297 -10.60 3.10 22.59
N SER A 298 -11.14 3.62 21.49
CA SER A 298 -10.48 3.65 20.17
C SER A 298 -10.54 5.06 19.56
N TYR A 299 -9.80 5.33 18.47
CA TYR A 299 -9.98 6.56 17.70
C TYR A 299 -9.81 6.39 16.18
N PHE A 300 -10.46 7.24 15.40
CA PHE A 300 -10.36 7.24 13.93
C PHE A 300 -9.94 8.62 13.41
N ALA A 301 -9.01 8.65 12.48
CA ALA A 301 -8.50 9.89 11.87
C ALA A 301 -8.11 9.73 10.38
N GLY A 302 -8.70 8.73 9.70
CA GLY A 302 -8.71 8.65 8.24
C GLY A 302 -9.93 9.36 7.63
N ASP A 303 -10.14 9.19 6.33
CA ASP A 303 -11.33 9.70 5.62
C ASP A 303 -12.46 8.65 5.55
N VAL A 304 -13.71 9.11 5.45
CA VAL A 304 -14.89 8.24 5.23
C VAL A 304 -15.79 8.85 4.14
N THR A 305 -16.07 8.08 3.09
CA THR A 305 -16.92 8.44 1.96
C THR A 305 -17.96 7.35 1.70
N ALA A 306 -19.20 7.75 1.38
CA ALA A 306 -20.21 6.86 0.82
C ALA A 306 -21.03 7.54 -0.29
N SER A 307 -21.90 6.79 -0.96
CA SER A 307 -22.82 7.32 -1.97
C SER A 307 -23.83 8.32 -1.40
N ASP A 308 -24.47 9.11 -2.27
CA ASP A 308 -25.58 10.04 -1.92
C ASP A 308 -26.79 9.34 -1.22
N SER A 309 -26.88 8.02 -1.30
CA SER A 309 -27.90 7.18 -0.66
C SER A 309 -27.41 6.43 0.59
N GLY A 310 -26.11 6.48 0.89
CA GLY A 310 -25.46 5.75 1.95
C GLY A 310 -25.58 6.38 3.34
N GLN A 311 -25.17 5.62 4.37
CA GLN A 311 -25.00 6.13 5.73
C GLN A 311 -23.50 6.29 6.03
N ILE A 312 -23.08 7.53 6.29
CA ILE A 312 -21.72 7.83 6.76
C ILE A 312 -21.81 8.15 8.25
N GLY A 313 -21.03 7.43 9.06
CA GLY A 313 -20.77 7.81 10.45
C GLY A 313 -19.26 7.78 10.76
N PRO A 314 -18.76 8.65 11.64
CA PRO A 314 -17.33 8.78 11.86
C PRO A 314 -16.69 7.55 12.51
N ILE A 315 -17.43 6.74 13.27
CA ILE A 315 -16.99 5.42 13.76
C ILE A 315 -17.84 4.31 13.18
N VAL A 316 -19.17 4.49 13.05
CA VAL A 316 -20.11 3.46 12.61
C VAL A 316 -21.10 4.00 11.58
N GLY A 317 -21.26 3.30 10.44
CA GLY A 317 -22.28 3.64 9.41
C GLY A 317 -23.71 3.43 9.92
N ASP A 318 -24.13 2.18 10.14
CA ASP A 318 -25.38 1.85 10.86
C ASP A 318 -25.09 1.29 12.26
N LYS A 319 -25.73 1.89 13.27
CA LYS A 319 -25.45 1.69 14.70
C LYS A 319 -26.66 1.13 15.44
N ALA A 320 -26.78 -0.20 15.45
CA ALA A 320 -27.62 -0.92 16.41
C ALA A 320 -26.90 -1.19 17.76
N GLY A 321 -25.57 -1.26 17.73
CA GLY A 321 -24.68 -1.56 18.86
C GLY A 321 -24.16 -0.33 19.62
N SER A 322 -23.16 -0.56 20.48
CA SER A 322 -22.55 0.45 21.33
C SER A 322 -21.26 1.03 20.75
N VAL A 323 -21.00 2.31 21.05
CA VAL A 323 -19.72 2.99 20.83
C VAL A 323 -19.41 3.74 22.13
N ILE A 324 -18.23 3.52 22.73
CA ILE A 324 -17.97 3.90 24.14
C ILE A 324 -16.53 4.39 24.33
N TYR A 325 -16.35 5.65 24.75
CA TYR A 325 -15.00 6.27 24.85
C TYR A 325 -14.21 6.19 23.53
N THR A 326 -14.92 6.41 22.42
CA THR A 326 -14.35 6.42 21.07
C THR A 326 -14.38 7.84 20.51
N TYR A 327 -13.33 8.20 19.76
CA TYR A 327 -13.05 9.57 19.30
C TYR A 327 -12.82 9.61 17.79
N TYR A 328 -13.08 10.75 17.16
CA TYR A 328 -12.70 10.98 15.76
C TYR A 328 -12.16 12.39 15.54
N ASP A 329 -11.23 12.55 14.60
CA ASP A 329 -10.78 13.88 14.21
C ASP A 329 -11.80 14.56 13.28
N SER A 330 -12.48 15.55 13.83
CA SER A 330 -13.48 16.39 13.16
C SER A 330 -12.90 17.40 12.17
N ASN A 331 -11.57 17.59 12.15
CA ASN A 331 -10.89 18.30 11.06
C ASN A 331 -10.82 17.46 9.77
N VAL A 332 -10.85 16.13 9.91
CA VAL A 332 -10.83 15.15 8.81
C VAL A 332 -12.27 14.72 8.50
N VAL A 333 -12.91 14.01 9.43
CA VAL A 333 -14.27 13.48 9.25
C VAL A 333 -15.32 14.53 9.59
N ASN A 334 -15.67 15.34 8.60
CA ASN A 334 -16.68 16.41 8.68
C ASN A 334 -18.13 15.86 8.66
N VAL A 335 -18.48 15.03 9.64
CA VAL A 335 -19.81 14.40 9.82
C VAL A 335 -20.38 14.80 11.19
N ASP A 336 -21.62 15.30 11.19
CA ASP A 336 -22.37 15.68 12.40
C ASP A 336 -23.12 14.46 12.94
N SER A 337 -22.58 13.85 14.01
CA SER A 337 -23.03 12.55 14.53
C SER A 337 -22.98 12.47 16.06
N ASP A 338 -24.01 11.86 16.65
CA ASP A 338 -24.10 11.49 18.08
C ASP A 338 -23.42 10.12 18.38
N ASP A 339 -22.77 9.46 17.40
CA ASP A 339 -22.23 8.12 17.59
C ASP A 339 -20.96 8.06 18.46
N ALA A 340 -20.10 9.07 18.36
CA ALA A 340 -18.79 9.19 19.03
C ALA A 340 -18.47 10.66 19.38
N LYS A 341 -17.37 10.93 20.10
CA LYS A 341 -16.96 12.30 20.41
C LYS A 341 -15.96 12.83 19.37
N GLY A 342 -16.43 13.73 18.50
CA GLY A 342 -15.56 14.54 17.66
C GLY A 342 -14.62 15.43 18.49
N LEU A 343 -13.38 15.52 18.05
CA LEU A 343 -12.31 16.38 18.60
C LEU A 343 -11.56 17.01 17.42
N THR A 344 -10.77 18.07 17.63
CA THR A 344 -9.81 18.50 16.59
C THR A 344 -8.49 17.74 16.67
N THR A 345 -7.68 17.79 15.62
CA THR A 345 -6.27 17.33 15.61
C THR A 345 -5.51 17.82 16.84
N ASP A 346 -5.52 19.13 17.11
CA ASP A 346 -4.86 19.77 18.27
C ASP A 346 -5.36 19.25 19.64
N GLU A 347 -6.57 18.70 19.71
CA GLU A 347 -7.13 18.07 20.91
C GLU A 347 -6.80 16.57 21.01
N MET A 348 -6.52 15.90 19.88
CA MET A 348 -6.22 14.47 19.77
C MET A 348 -4.73 14.13 19.70
N THR A 349 -3.85 15.10 19.46
CA THR A 349 -2.39 14.88 19.40
C THR A 349 -1.65 15.38 20.64
N GLY A 350 -0.36 15.04 20.74
CA GLY A 350 0.53 15.61 21.74
C GLY A 350 0.13 15.28 23.18
N THR A 351 0.39 16.23 24.08
CA THR A 351 -0.11 16.13 25.47
C THR A 351 -1.62 16.39 25.58
N SER A 352 -2.24 17.08 24.62
CA SER A 352 -3.69 17.39 24.61
C SER A 352 -4.54 16.12 24.60
N ALA A 353 -4.08 15.07 23.91
CA ALA A 353 -4.76 13.78 23.81
C ALA A 353 -5.17 13.22 25.19
N ALA A 354 -4.26 13.29 26.17
CA ALA A 354 -4.49 12.76 27.51
C ALA A 354 -5.46 13.59 28.38
N ASP A 355 -5.66 14.87 28.07
CA ASP A 355 -6.66 15.72 28.71
C ASP A 355 -8.06 15.59 28.04
N ASN A 356 -8.12 15.24 26.76
CA ASN A 356 -9.34 15.24 25.94
C ASN A 356 -9.97 13.87 25.68
N MET A 357 -9.18 12.80 25.71
CA MET A 357 -9.57 11.43 25.37
C MET A 357 -9.50 10.52 26.61
N PHE A 358 -10.50 9.67 26.82
CA PHE A 358 -10.58 8.76 27.97
C PHE A 358 -10.02 7.37 27.62
N LEU A 359 -8.74 7.36 27.24
CA LEU A 359 -7.94 6.18 26.94
C LEU A 359 -7.02 5.85 28.12
N ASP A 360 -6.53 4.61 28.23
CA ASP A 360 -5.59 4.23 29.29
C ASP A 360 -4.13 4.56 28.94
N PHE A 361 -3.80 5.83 29.11
CA PHE A 361 -2.43 6.36 29.05
C PHE A 361 -1.51 5.90 30.21
N SER A 362 -1.93 4.92 31.02
CA SER A 362 -1.10 4.31 32.07
C SER A 362 -0.63 2.89 31.75
N SER A 363 -1.23 2.21 30.76
CA SER A 363 -0.79 0.87 30.35
C SER A 363 -1.07 0.43 28.91
N VAL A 364 -1.85 1.17 28.12
CA VAL A 364 -2.24 0.78 26.75
C VAL A 364 -1.83 1.79 25.68
N TRP A 365 -1.76 3.08 26.02
CA TRP A 365 -1.55 4.18 25.07
C TRP A 365 -0.38 5.09 25.45
N GLU A 366 0.43 5.50 24.46
CA GLU A 366 1.51 6.49 24.61
C GLU A 366 1.16 7.78 23.85
N THR A 367 1.19 8.94 24.51
CA THR A 367 1.07 10.26 23.86
C THR A 367 2.35 10.63 23.10
N ILE A 368 2.26 11.07 21.85
CA ILE A 368 3.44 11.42 21.04
C ILE A 368 3.70 12.93 21.00
N THR A 369 4.86 13.36 21.50
CA THR A 369 5.32 14.76 21.44
C THR A 369 6.65 14.92 20.69
N ALA A 370 6.82 16.04 19.99
CA ALA A 370 8.07 16.34 19.28
C ALA A 370 9.28 16.48 20.22
N GLU A 371 9.08 16.99 21.44
CA GLU A 371 10.18 17.29 22.37
C GLU A 371 10.72 16.05 23.11
N GLU A 372 9.90 15.03 23.37
CA GLU A 372 10.31 13.87 24.21
C GLU A 372 10.51 12.58 23.42
N ASN A 373 9.83 12.41 22.27
CA ASN A 373 9.65 11.10 21.63
C ASN A 373 10.45 10.88 20.33
N TYR A 374 11.32 11.83 19.96
CA TYR A 374 12.06 11.88 18.68
C TYR A 374 11.18 11.94 17.43
N ALA A 375 9.92 12.36 17.58
CA ALA A 375 9.00 12.60 16.49
C ALA A 375 9.27 13.95 15.79
N THR A 376 8.92 14.06 14.50
CA THR A 376 9.03 15.31 13.72
C THR A 376 8.08 16.40 14.22
N ASN A 377 6.91 15.99 14.74
CA ASN A 377 5.84 16.84 15.28
C ASN A 377 5.14 16.13 16.47
N ASP A 378 4.19 16.80 17.12
CA ASP A 378 3.25 16.15 18.04
C ASP A 378 2.28 15.26 17.24
N GLY A 379 1.99 14.06 17.77
CA GLY A 379 1.29 12.98 17.06
C GLY A 379 0.11 12.41 17.84
N TYR A 380 -0.68 11.56 17.20
CA TYR A 380 -1.79 10.86 17.86
C TYR A 380 -1.25 9.75 18.79
N PRO A 381 -2.05 9.30 19.78
CA PRO A 381 -1.66 8.22 20.67
C PRO A 381 -1.37 6.91 19.93
N ILE A 382 -0.25 6.27 20.25
CA ILE A 382 0.10 4.93 19.74
C ILE A 382 -0.17 3.86 20.81
N LEU A 383 -0.26 2.60 20.39
CA LEU A 383 -0.43 1.46 21.27
C LEU A 383 0.93 1.01 21.85
N THR A 384 0.98 0.80 23.15
CA THR A 384 2.23 0.46 23.88
C THR A 384 2.73 -0.97 23.66
N ASP A 385 1.83 -1.86 23.27
CA ASP A 385 2.13 -3.28 23.01
C ASP A 385 2.47 -3.54 21.52
N ASN A 386 2.40 -2.50 20.67
CA ASN A 386 2.69 -2.58 19.23
C ASN A 386 4.03 -1.91 18.88
N ASP A 387 4.63 -2.26 17.74
CA ASP A 387 5.92 -1.68 17.33
C ASP A 387 5.84 -0.15 17.23
N ARG A 388 6.72 0.52 17.96
CA ARG A 388 6.67 1.98 18.13
C ARG A 388 7.23 2.74 16.93
N GLU A 389 8.14 2.15 16.18
CA GLU A 389 8.74 2.77 14.99
C GLU A 389 7.75 2.69 13.83
N ALA A 390 7.16 1.51 13.59
CA ALA A 390 6.10 1.31 12.60
C ALA A 390 4.91 2.26 12.81
N GLN A 391 4.45 2.45 14.06
CA GLN A 391 3.32 3.32 14.39
C GLN A 391 3.61 4.84 14.27
N LEU A 392 4.88 5.25 14.34
CA LEU A 392 5.30 6.65 14.09
C LEU A 392 5.51 6.91 12.60
N VAL A 393 6.06 5.94 11.87
CA VAL A 393 6.16 5.96 10.40
C VAL A 393 4.77 6.01 9.77
N ALA A 394 3.80 5.28 10.32
CA ALA A 394 2.39 5.32 9.89
C ALA A 394 1.66 6.67 10.15
N GLN A 395 2.36 7.69 10.66
CA GLN A 395 1.86 9.04 10.92
C GLN A 395 2.76 10.15 10.33
N ASP A 396 3.75 9.80 9.50
CA ASP A 396 4.81 10.71 9.01
C ASP A 396 5.63 11.39 10.14
N LEU A 397 5.64 10.79 11.34
CA LEU A 397 6.29 11.32 12.53
C LEU A 397 7.76 10.88 12.67
N GLN A 398 8.22 9.95 11.85
CA GLN A 398 9.63 9.60 11.74
C GLN A 398 10.07 9.60 10.27
N VAL A 399 11.25 10.19 10.03
CA VAL A 399 11.90 10.17 8.72
C VAL A 399 12.57 8.81 8.55
N VAL A 400 11.97 7.94 7.73
CA VAL A 400 12.60 6.68 7.31
C VAL A 400 13.64 6.98 6.24
N THR A 401 14.79 6.31 6.32
CA THR A 401 15.86 6.50 5.33
C THR A 401 16.49 5.19 4.90
N TYR A 402 16.72 5.04 3.61
CA TYR A 402 17.30 3.87 2.94
C TYR A 402 18.69 4.19 2.39
N ILE A 403 19.45 3.14 2.11
CA ILE A 403 20.80 3.24 1.54
C ILE A 403 20.73 3.09 0.02
N LEU A 404 21.30 4.08 -0.68
CA LEU A 404 21.66 3.98 -2.09
C LEU A 404 23.18 3.82 -2.21
N GLU A 405 23.66 2.62 -2.51
CA GLU A 405 25.04 2.41 -2.94
C GLU A 405 25.18 2.64 -4.46
N VAL A 406 26.12 3.50 -4.86
CA VAL A 406 26.45 3.75 -6.27
C VAL A 406 27.89 3.29 -6.55
N SER A 407 28.06 2.24 -7.35
CA SER A 407 29.34 1.84 -7.96
C SER A 407 29.55 2.54 -9.30
N THR A 408 30.82 2.77 -9.66
CA THR A 408 31.17 3.40 -10.95
C THR A 408 32.33 2.70 -11.64
N VAL A 409 32.22 2.56 -12.96
CA VAL A 409 33.16 1.83 -13.82
C VAL A 409 33.46 2.58 -15.12
N ASP A 410 34.59 2.27 -15.76
CA ASP A 410 34.84 2.63 -17.16
C ASP A 410 34.18 1.64 -18.15
N THR A 411 34.30 1.90 -19.44
CA THR A 411 33.74 1.05 -20.51
C THR A 411 34.42 -0.32 -20.70
N ASP A 412 35.47 -0.62 -19.94
CA ASP A 412 36.17 -1.91 -19.89
C ASP A 412 35.91 -2.65 -18.54
N ASP A 413 34.85 -2.26 -17.82
CA ASP A 413 34.41 -2.77 -16.50
C ASP A 413 35.41 -2.53 -15.34
N ASN A 414 36.34 -1.58 -15.45
CA ASN A 414 37.29 -1.27 -14.35
C ASN A 414 36.67 -0.27 -13.35
N PRO A 415 36.75 -0.50 -12.03
CA PRO A 415 36.26 0.45 -11.02
C PRO A 415 36.95 1.82 -11.09
N LEU A 416 36.16 2.88 -11.26
CA LEU A 416 36.63 4.25 -11.46
C LEU A 416 36.48 5.08 -10.18
N GLU A 417 37.41 5.99 -9.86
CA GLU A 417 37.22 6.92 -8.72
C GLU A 417 36.44 8.14 -9.20
N THR A 418 35.14 8.21 -8.85
CA THR A 418 34.22 9.27 -9.31
C THR A 418 33.70 10.12 -8.16
N THR A 419 33.41 11.40 -8.42
CA THR A 419 32.48 12.16 -7.58
C THR A 419 31.06 11.91 -8.06
N VAL A 420 30.23 11.38 -7.16
CA VAL A 420 28.79 11.17 -7.34
C VAL A 420 28.04 12.21 -6.53
N THR A 421 27.01 12.80 -7.11
CA THR A 421 26.15 13.81 -6.51
C THR A 421 24.71 13.32 -6.50
N VAL A 422 24.07 13.31 -5.33
CA VAL A 422 22.66 12.95 -5.13
C VAL A 422 22.02 13.92 -4.14
N ASP A 423 20.91 14.56 -4.52
CA ASP A 423 20.24 15.63 -3.75
C ASP A 423 21.19 16.70 -3.18
N GLY A 424 22.20 17.09 -3.97
CA GLY A 424 23.22 18.06 -3.55
C GLY A 424 24.21 17.57 -2.49
N GLN A 425 24.12 16.32 -2.03
CA GLN A 425 25.20 15.63 -1.33
C GLN A 425 26.25 15.17 -2.34
N GLU A 426 27.53 15.46 -2.11
CA GLU A 426 28.64 15.00 -2.94
C GLU A 426 29.46 13.94 -2.17
N GLN A 427 29.79 12.83 -2.81
CA GLN A 427 30.73 11.82 -2.30
C GLN A 427 31.71 11.40 -3.40
N THR A 428 32.96 11.11 -3.04
CA THR A 428 34.00 10.67 -3.99
C THR A 428 34.52 9.28 -3.63
N GLY A 429 34.54 8.38 -4.61
CA GLY A 429 35.05 7.01 -4.48
C GLY A 429 34.66 6.12 -5.66
N ASN A 430 35.10 4.86 -5.63
CA ASN A 430 34.66 3.81 -6.57
C ASN A 430 33.34 3.15 -6.17
N THR A 431 32.90 3.40 -4.93
CA THR A 431 31.57 3.09 -4.43
C THR A 431 31.23 4.17 -3.40
N THR A 432 30.07 4.79 -3.52
CA THR A 432 29.56 5.85 -2.64
C THR A 432 28.21 5.43 -2.07
N SER A 433 27.85 5.94 -0.88
CA SER A 433 26.70 5.44 -0.11
C SER A 433 25.89 6.61 0.43
N PHE A 434 24.72 6.86 -0.16
CA PHE A 434 23.82 7.93 0.23
C PHE A 434 22.72 7.38 1.14
N THR A 435 22.32 8.16 2.14
CA THR A 435 21.18 7.87 3.01
C THR A 435 20.07 8.84 2.61
N LEU A 436 18.97 8.29 2.10
CA LEU A 436 17.93 9.03 1.38
C LEU A 436 16.54 8.65 1.92
N GLU A 437 15.58 9.56 1.80
CA GLU A 437 14.16 9.30 2.08
C GLU A 437 13.51 8.58 0.87
N ASP A 438 12.23 8.24 0.95
CA ASP A 438 11.49 7.77 -0.24
C ASP A 438 11.30 8.92 -1.23
N GLY A 439 11.55 8.67 -2.52
CA GLY A 439 11.48 9.73 -3.53
C GLY A 439 12.23 9.45 -4.85
N GLU A 440 12.07 10.36 -5.81
CA GLU A 440 12.76 10.32 -7.10
C GLU A 440 13.99 11.23 -7.08
N TYR A 441 15.18 10.63 -7.20
CA TYR A 441 16.46 11.31 -7.09
C TYR A 441 17.21 11.36 -8.43
N ALA A 442 17.68 12.56 -8.78
CA ALA A 442 18.66 12.74 -9.84
C ALA A 442 20.08 12.48 -9.30
N ILE A 443 20.81 11.61 -9.98
CA ILE A 443 22.17 11.20 -9.69
C ILE A 443 23.07 11.69 -10.82
N GLU A 444 24.12 12.45 -10.50
CA GLU A 444 25.16 12.83 -11.45
C GLU A 444 26.51 12.23 -11.02
N ALA A 445 27.20 11.51 -11.92
CA ALA A 445 28.52 10.94 -11.69
C ALA A 445 29.56 11.56 -12.63
N SER A 446 30.72 11.95 -12.09
CA SER A 446 31.77 12.67 -12.82
C SER A 446 33.19 12.24 -12.39
N ALA A 447 34.13 12.28 -13.33
CA ALA A 447 35.56 12.07 -13.08
C ALA A 447 36.41 12.87 -14.09
N ASP A 448 37.64 13.25 -13.69
CA ASP A 448 38.58 13.96 -14.56
C ASP A 448 38.94 13.10 -15.79
N GLY A 449 38.56 13.58 -16.98
CA GLY A 449 38.79 12.88 -18.26
C GLY A 449 37.66 11.97 -18.72
N TYR A 450 36.49 11.98 -18.06
CA TYR A 450 35.32 11.19 -18.41
C TYR A 450 34.09 12.08 -18.61
N SER A 451 33.17 11.66 -19.48
CA SER A 451 31.89 12.35 -19.66
C SER A 451 30.98 12.15 -18.44
N THR A 452 30.36 13.23 -17.95
CA THR A 452 29.39 13.17 -16.85
C THR A 452 28.18 12.32 -17.23
N VAL A 453 27.80 11.38 -16.35
CA VAL A 453 26.62 10.52 -16.50
C VAL A 453 25.53 10.96 -15.54
N GLY A 454 24.32 11.20 -16.07
CA GLY A 454 23.13 11.51 -15.28
C GLY A 454 22.11 10.38 -15.34
N LYS A 455 21.53 9.99 -14.20
CA LYS A 455 20.46 8.98 -14.11
C LYS A 455 19.46 9.34 -13.01
N THR A 456 18.19 9.02 -13.24
CA THR A 456 17.14 9.06 -12.20
C THR A 456 16.99 7.70 -11.53
N VAL A 457 16.84 7.67 -10.20
CA VAL A 457 16.50 6.47 -9.42
C VAL A 457 15.39 6.82 -8.42
N THR A 458 14.44 5.91 -8.25
CA THR A 458 13.42 5.97 -7.21
C THR A 458 13.85 5.13 -6.00
N ILE A 459 13.73 5.70 -4.81
CA ILE A 459 13.75 5.00 -3.52
C ILE A 459 12.29 4.80 -3.11
N ASP A 460 11.94 3.57 -2.73
CA ASP A 460 10.57 3.01 -2.77
C ASP A 460 10.30 2.02 -1.61
N GLY A 461 10.81 2.30 -0.42
CA GLY A 461 10.71 1.42 0.75
C GLY A 461 11.88 0.46 0.92
N THR A 462 12.90 0.50 0.04
CA THR A 462 14.01 -0.47 0.04
C THR A 462 15.38 0.13 -0.29
N ASP A 463 16.43 -0.44 0.31
CA ASP A 463 17.83 -0.16 -0.05
C ASP A 463 18.09 -0.51 -1.52
N LYS A 464 18.83 0.35 -2.23
CA LYS A 464 19.15 0.20 -3.66
C LYS A 464 20.64 0.11 -3.91
N THR A 465 21.01 -0.67 -4.92
CA THR A 465 22.35 -0.64 -5.53
C THR A 465 22.26 -0.16 -6.97
N LEU A 466 23.24 0.63 -7.41
CA LEU A 466 23.31 1.19 -8.75
C LEU A 466 24.74 1.12 -9.28
N GLU A 467 24.91 0.64 -10.51
CA GLU A 467 26.16 0.78 -11.26
C GLU A 467 26.01 1.83 -12.38
N LEU A 468 27.02 2.69 -12.54
CA LEU A 468 27.11 3.67 -13.62
C LEU A 468 28.43 3.51 -14.40
N THR A 469 28.32 3.30 -15.71
CA THR A 469 29.46 3.27 -16.64
C THR A 469 29.73 4.65 -17.22
N LEU A 470 30.95 5.16 -17.08
CA LEU A 470 31.39 6.43 -17.67
C LEU A 470 32.28 6.18 -18.90
N GLU A 471 32.12 7.01 -19.95
CA GLU A 471 32.95 6.97 -21.15
C GLU A 471 34.13 7.96 -21.04
N GLU A 472 35.34 7.58 -21.49
CA GLU A 472 36.48 8.51 -21.58
C GLU A 472 36.18 9.65 -22.57
N GLU A 473 36.45 10.90 -22.18
CA GLU A 473 36.40 12.05 -23.09
C GLU A 473 37.42 11.87 -24.22
N PRO A 474 37.05 12.14 -25.49
CA PRO A 474 37.95 11.93 -26.63
C PRO A 474 39.16 12.87 -26.54
N ASN A 475 40.30 12.29 -26.14
CA ASN A 475 41.61 12.96 -26.05
C ASN A 475 41.85 13.87 -27.27
N GLY A 476 41.82 15.19 -27.04
CA GLY A 476 42.03 16.18 -28.10
C GLY A 476 43.44 16.05 -28.68
N ASP A 477 43.52 15.76 -29.99
CA ASP A 477 44.78 15.54 -30.73
C ASP A 477 45.86 16.57 -30.36
N GLU A 478 47.06 16.09 -29.98
CA GLU A 478 48.21 16.95 -29.68
C GLU A 478 48.47 17.92 -30.85
N GLU A 479 48.60 19.22 -30.57
CA GLU A 479 48.95 20.21 -31.61
C GLU A 479 50.41 20.00 -32.07
N VAL A 480 50.61 19.08 -33.03
CA VAL A 480 51.92 18.70 -33.55
C VAL A 480 52.63 19.93 -34.12
N ALA A 481 53.70 20.36 -33.43
CA ALA A 481 54.44 21.59 -33.70
C ALA A 481 55.13 21.62 -35.09
N GLY A 482 54.34 21.94 -36.13
CA GLY A 482 54.78 22.03 -37.52
C GLY A 482 55.63 23.27 -37.80
N THR A 483 56.93 23.11 -38.03
CA THR A 483 57.81 24.22 -38.39
C THR A 483 57.57 24.67 -39.84
N GLY A 484 56.90 25.81 -40.03
CA GLY A 484 56.72 26.46 -41.33
C GLY A 484 56.41 27.96 -41.17
N GLY A 485 57.09 28.81 -41.93
CA GLY A 485 56.91 30.26 -41.89
C GLY A 485 56.36 30.85 -43.19
N SER A 486 56.29 32.18 -43.22
CA SER A 486 55.87 33.06 -44.33
C SER A 486 54.39 33.05 -44.77
N ASP A 487 53.75 34.19 -44.45
CA ASP A 487 52.96 35.04 -45.34
C ASP A 487 51.54 34.65 -45.80
N GLY A 488 50.59 35.55 -45.51
CA GLY A 488 49.90 36.20 -46.64
C GLY A 488 48.39 35.96 -46.88
N SER A 489 47.55 36.01 -45.84
CA SER A 489 46.14 36.46 -45.86
C SER A 489 45.37 36.52 -47.21
N GLY A 490 44.29 35.74 -47.38
CA GLY A 490 43.27 36.06 -48.41
C GLY A 490 42.15 35.04 -48.67
N TYR A 491 40.99 35.27 -48.06
CA TYR A 491 39.61 34.91 -48.49
C TYR A 491 39.26 33.47 -48.95
N GLY A 492 38.21 32.90 -48.32
CA GLY A 492 37.60 31.63 -48.71
C GLY A 492 36.39 31.25 -47.83
N ASP A 493 35.29 32.00 -47.95
CA ASP A 493 34.01 31.74 -47.24
C ASP A 493 33.25 30.49 -47.78
N ILE A 494 32.12 30.16 -47.11
CA ILE A 494 30.91 29.39 -47.53
C ILE A 494 30.65 28.08 -46.74
N ILE A 495 29.49 27.82 -46.12
CA ILE A 495 28.43 28.68 -45.53
C ILE A 495 27.44 27.84 -44.65
N ASP A 496 26.76 28.53 -43.72
CA ASP A 496 25.55 28.23 -42.90
C ASP A 496 24.78 26.88 -42.99
N ALA A 497 24.36 26.39 -41.80
CA ALA A 497 22.96 26.13 -41.39
C ALA A 497 22.88 25.56 -39.94
N LEU A 498 21.89 25.83 -39.08
CA LEU A 498 20.92 26.94 -38.91
C LEU A 498 20.39 26.90 -37.45
N LEU A 499 19.69 27.93 -36.97
CA LEU A 499 19.15 28.03 -35.59
C LEU A 499 18.00 27.04 -35.31
N GLY A 500 17.85 26.61 -34.04
CA GLY A 500 16.63 25.95 -33.56
C GLY A 500 16.56 25.69 -32.04
N ALA A 501 15.77 26.52 -31.34
CA ALA A 501 15.14 26.33 -30.01
C ALA A 501 15.91 25.66 -28.84
N ALA A 502 15.94 26.34 -27.69
CA ALA A 502 16.14 25.72 -26.37
C ALA A 502 14.78 25.59 -25.65
N PRO A 503 14.54 24.52 -24.86
CA PRO A 503 13.46 24.49 -23.87
C PRO A 503 13.85 25.31 -22.63
N ALA A 504 12.86 25.85 -21.92
CA ALA A 504 13.06 26.52 -20.63
C ALA A 504 12.58 25.62 -19.50
N ILE A 505 13.46 25.32 -18.54
CA ILE A 505 13.08 24.73 -17.25
C ILE A 505 12.62 25.87 -16.33
N VAL A 506 11.46 25.70 -15.69
CA VAL A 506 10.87 26.71 -14.81
C VAL A 506 11.37 26.48 -13.39
N VAL A 507 12.35 27.28 -12.95
CA VAL A 507 12.80 27.28 -11.55
C VAL A 507 11.83 28.10 -10.70
N VAL A 508 11.04 27.44 -9.85
CA VAL A 508 10.13 28.09 -8.90
C VAL A 508 10.92 28.54 -7.67
N VAL A 509 11.52 29.74 -7.75
CA VAL A 509 12.17 30.35 -6.58
C VAL A 509 11.12 30.96 -5.64
N LEU A 510 10.80 30.24 -4.56
CA LEU A 510 9.80 30.64 -3.56
C LEU A 510 10.37 31.74 -2.63
N LEU A 511 10.30 32.99 -3.11
CA LEU A 511 11.00 34.13 -2.51
C LEU A 511 10.19 34.76 -1.37
N LEU A 512 10.39 34.26 -0.14
CA LEU A 512 9.79 34.77 1.10
C LEU A 512 10.21 36.22 1.41
N VAL A 513 9.38 37.19 1.05
CA VAL A 513 9.60 38.61 1.37
C VAL A 513 8.97 38.97 2.72
N PHE A 514 9.77 38.96 3.79
CA PHE A 514 9.40 39.54 5.09
C PHE A 514 9.21 41.06 4.98
N VAL A 515 7.95 41.52 4.96
CA VAL A 515 7.63 42.95 5.02
C VAL A 515 7.37 43.38 6.47
N PHE A 516 8.40 43.88 7.14
CA PHE A 516 8.24 44.59 8.42
C PHE A 516 7.56 45.95 8.20
N PHE A 517 6.43 46.19 8.87
CA PHE A 517 5.91 47.55 9.10
C PHE A 517 5.52 47.76 10.56
N TRP A 518 6.09 48.79 11.19
CA TRP A 518 5.83 49.16 12.58
C TRP A 518 4.58 50.07 12.67
N PRO A 519 3.68 49.90 13.64
CA PRO A 519 2.44 50.68 13.72
C PRO A 519 2.64 52.16 14.08
N SER A 520 1.79 53.02 13.51
CA SER A 520 1.44 54.35 14.03
C SER A 520 -0.08 54.55 13.95
N GLY A 521 -0.74 54.82 15.08
CA GLY A 521 -2.21 54.87 15.18
C GLY A 521 -2.85 56.27 15.03
N GLY A 522 -4.18 56.34 14.99
CA GLY A 522 -4.91 57.62 14.87
C GLY A 522 -6.44 57.59 14.77
N SER A 523 -7.13 57.22 15.87
CA SER A 523 -8.45 57.75 16.32
C SER A 523 -9.62 58.06 15.35
N GLY A 524 -10.82 57.52 15.67
CA GLY A 524 -12.02 58.37 15.90
C GLY A 524 -13.34 58.04 15.17
N GLY A 525 -14.48 58.09 15.91
CA GLY A 525 -15.87 57.99 15.41
C GLY A 525 -16.44 56.57 15.46
N VAL A 526 -17.37 56.13 16.33
CA VAL A 526 -18.57 56.70 17.02
C VAL A 526 -19.86 56.65 16.17
N GLU A 527 -20.64 55.58 16.38
CA GLU A 527 -22.12 55.48 16.59
C GLU A 527 -23.13 56.17 15.63
N PRO A 528 -24.42 55.76 15.63
CA PRO A 528 -25.10 54.76 16.49
C PRO A 528 -25.66 53.52 15.78
#